data_AF-A0A250KQH2-F1
#
_entry.id   AF-A0A250KQH2-F1
#
_cell.length_a   1.000
_cell.length_b   1.000
_cell.length_c   1.000
_cell.angle_alpha   90.00
_cell.angle_beta   90.00
_cell.angle_gamma   90.00
#
_symmetry.space_group_name_H-M   'P 1'
#
loop_
_entity.id
_entity.type
_entity.pdbx_description
1 polymer ?
#
loop_
_entity_poly.entity_id
_entity_poly.type
_entity_poly.pdbx_seq_one_letter_code
_entity_poly.pdbx_strand_id
1 'polypeptide(L)'
;MNTISPWLIRLSGDDASRIRLFCFHFAGGSALAFRSWAQFLPSFIEVIAIQLPARDGRYGEPALTNIPQILDALIPELTPYLDKPYLVFGHSLGALIGYELIRAQRRLRLKPPELFIPSAHRAPHLPARAAPTYDLSDEEFLVRLEAFDGTSREVLDNQELMAAFLPRIRSDFRILETYVRQPQAPIDIPILAILGQDDPHVSETELRGWGEHTGNFRYRLFPGGHFFIETAKPELLNLIKHECEILRSHLPTEESDMLAYLFPGQGSQYKGMGGVLFDEFPELVEQADGILGYSVKALCLEDRENNLGKTQYTQPALFVVNALTYRKRIRDTGEFPAYCAGHSLGEYCALYAAGALGFEDGLRLVKKRGELMSRASGGAMAAILNLDESSLRQCLIDHGLTDIDIANYNSASQIVISGSKDHIVRAEAPIAALGAGFHPLNTSGAFHSRYMEDAKREFREYLGSFRFAGFRCPVIANVDARPYRESAIVETLSRQITGSVHWKESIEYLLRQGVTRFEEIGPGEVLTKLVGHIGKTFRAEEVQEERTFESVEQRIDHWNKTYPIGTKVRVKGYDGPLETRTSAILLFGHRAAIYMKNYNGYFDLDDVMPLARA
;
A
#
# COMPACT_ATOMS: atom_id res chain seq x y z
N MET A 1 -17.65 4.75 -13.81
CA MET A 1 -16.54 4.65 -14.78
C MET A 1 -15.62 5.80 -14.47
N ASN A 2 -14.43 5.51 -13.97
CA ASN A 2 -13.42 6.52 -13.74
C ASN A 2 -12.49 6.49 -14.96
N THR A 3 -12.54 7.54 -15.76
CA THR A 3 -11.58 7.73 -16.85
C THR A 3 -10.21 7.96 -16.23
N ILE A 4 -9.29 7.01 -16.44
CA ILE A 4 -7.90 7.14 -15.98
C ILE A 4 -7.20 8.15 -16.89
N SER A 5 -7.35 7.93 -18.20
CA SER A 5 -6.94 8.84 -19.26
C SER A 5 -7.89 8.67 -20.45
N PRO A 6 -7.81 9.53 -21.50
CA PRO A 6 -8.62 9.34 -22.70
C PRO A 6 -8.47 7.97 -23.36
N TRP A 7 -7.35 7.26 -23.13
CA TRP A 7 -7.10 5.93 -23.67
C TRP A 7 -7.50 4.79 -22.75
N LEU A 8 -7.55 5.02 -21.43
CA LEU A 8 -7.72 3.98 -20.42
C LEU A 8 -9.00 4.21 -19.61
N ILE A 9 -9.98 3.33 -19.81
CA ILE A 9 -11.28 3.40 -19.11
C ILE A 9 -11.34 2.31 -18.04
N ARG A 10 -11.29 2.71 -16.77
CA ARG A 10 -11.48 1.78 -15.64
C ARG A 10 -12.95 1.40 -15.51
N LEU A 11 -13.25 0.13 -15.75
CA LEU A 11 -14.60 -0.43 -15.71
C LEU A 11 -14.93 -1.02 -14.33
N SER A 12 -13.96 -1.65 -13.66
CA SER A 12 -14.07 -2.17 -12.29
C SER A 12 -12.71 -2.24 -11.60
N GLY A 13 -12.73 -2.45 -10.29
CA GLY A 13 -11.53 -2.50 -9.45
C GLY A 13 -11.03 -1.12 -9.05
N ASP A 14 -9.97 -1.12 -8.24
CA ASP A 14 -9.31 0.07 -7.72
C ASP A 14 -7.81 -0.18 -7.54
N ASP A 15 -7.13 0.71 -6.83
CA ASP A 15 -5.69 0.59 -6.61
C ASP A 15 -5.32 -0.58 -5.67
N ALA A 16 -6.28 -1.17 -4.95
CA ALA A 16 -6.08 -2.38 -4.15
C ALA A 16 -6.29 -3.68 -4.95
N SER A 17 -6.89 -3.62 -6.15
CA SER A 17 -6.96 -4.77 -7.05
C SER A 17 -5.56 -5.32 -7.34
N ARG A 18 -5.40 -6.63 -7.38
CA ARG A 18 -4.09 -7.30 -7.40
C ARG A 18 -3.62 -7.67 -8.81
N ILE A 19 -4.54 -7.79 -9.75
CA ILE A 19 -4.30 -8.15 -11.14
C ILE A 19 -5.04 -7.17 -12.05
N ARG A 20 -4.43 -6.80 -13.18
CA ARG A 20 -5.10 -6.01 -14.24
C ARG A 20 -5.49 -6.86 -15.44
N LEU A 21 -6.64 -6.56 -16.02
CA LEU A 21 -7.07 -7.09 -17.31
C LEU A 21 -7.24 -5.92 -18.29
N PHE A 22 -6.36 -5.84 -19.29
CA PHE A 22 -6.48 -4.87 -20.37
C PHE A 22 -7.32 -5.46 -21.52
N CYS A 23 -8.42 -4.80 -21.85
CA CYS A 23 -9.36 -5.27 -22.88
C CYS A 23 -9.30 -4.40 -24.14
N PHE A 24 -9.01 -5.02 -25.29
CA PHE A 24 -8.97 -4.39 -26.61
C PHE A 24 -10.20 -4.79 -27.43
N HIS A 25 -10.95 -3.79 -27.88
CA HIS A 25 -12.22 -4.00 -28.58
C HIS A 25 -12.03 -4.43 -30.05
N PHE A 26 -13.10 -4.97 -30.63
CA PHE A 26 -13.21 -5.34 -32.04
C PHE A 26 -13.44 -4.12 -32.95
N ALA A 27 -13.40 -4.35 -34.26
CA ALA A 27 -13.65 -3.31 -35.26
C ALA A 27 -15.06 -2.71 -35.10
N GLY A 28 -15.18 -1.39 -35.05
CA GLY A 28 -16.42 -0.68 -34.78
C GLY A 28 -16.83 -0.63 -33.30
N GLY A 29 -16.20 -1.42 -32.44
CA GLY A 29 -16.44 -1.42 -31.01
C GLY A 29 -15.78 -0.24 -30.27
N SER A 30 -15.91 -0.27 -28.95
CA SER A 30 -15.29 0.68 -28.04
C SER A 30 -15.02 0.07 -26.65
N ALA A 31 -14.47 0.87 -25.73
CA ALA A 31 -14.25 0.40 -24.35
C ALA A 31 -15.55 -0.05 -23.65
N LEU A 32 -16.70 0.47 -24.08
CA LEU A 32 -18.01 0.12 -23.51
C LEU A 32 -18.46 -1.30 -23.81
N ALA A 33 -17.88 -1.96 -24.82
CA ALA A 33 -18.14 -3.38 -25.10
C ALA A 33 -17.86 -4.28 -23.89
N PHE A 34 -16.92 -3.88 -23.03
CA PHE A 34 -16.53 -4.64 -21.84
C PHE A 34 -17.25 -4.19 -20.56
N ARG A 35 -18.16 -3.20 -20.63
CA ARG A 35 -18.77 -2.60 -19.44
C ARG A 35 -19.48 -3.61 -18.55
N SER A 36 -20.16 -4.60 -19.13
CA SER A 36 -20.86 -5.62 -18.34
C SER A 36 -19.91 -6.60 -17.67
N TRP A 37 -18.64 -6.72 -18.11
CA TRP A 37 -17.67 -7.68 -17.58
C TRP A 37 -17.32 -7.39 -16.12
N ALA A 38 -17.32 -6.11 -15.76
CA ALA A 38 -17.16 -5.60 -14.39
C ALA A 38 -18.07 -6.28 -13.36
N GLN A 39 -19.25 -6.77 -13.78
CA GLN A 39 -20.23 -7.39 -12.88
C GLN A 39 -19.95 -8.87 -12.61
N PHE A 40 -19.13 -9.53 -13.45
CA PHE A 40 -18.86 -10.96 -13.36
C PHE A 40 -17.48 -11.25 -12.77
N LEU A 41 -16.54 -10.30 -12.88
CA LEU A 41 -15.17 -10.47 -12.41
C LEU A 41 -15.03 -9.97 -10.96
N PRO A 42 -14.33 -10.72 -10.09
CA PRO A 42 -14.11 -10.35 -8.69
C PRO A 42 -13.27 -9.07 -8.53
N SER A 43 -13.43 -8.39 -7.39
CA SER A 43 -12.79 -7.09 -7.10
C SER A 43 -11.26 -7.09 -7.11
N PHE A 44 -10.61 -8.26 -6.96
CA PHE A 44 -9.15 -8.35 -7.08
C PHE A 44 -8.65 -8.20 -8.52
N ILE A 45 -9.55 -8.20 -9.52
CA ILE A 45 -9.25 -7.96 -10.93
C ILE A 45 -9.72 -6.55 -11.30
N GLU A 46 -8.77 -5.69 -11.64
CA GLU A 46 -9.03 -4.38 -12.21
C GLU A 46 -9.21 -4.51 -13.73
N VAL A 47 -10.38 -4.12 -14.25
CA VAL A 47 -10.69 -4.22 -15.68
C VAL A 47 -10.52 -2.85 -16.32
N ILE A 48 -9.56 -2.74 -17.22
CA ILE A 48 -9.25 -1.51 -17.96
C ILE A 48 -9.49 -1.77 -19.44
N ALA A 49 -10.46 -1.07 -20.01
CA ALA A 49 -10.75 -1.15 -21.44
C ALA A 49 -10.05 -0.02 -22.19
N ILE A 50 -9.47 -0.36 -23.34
CA ILE A 50 -8.75 0.58 -24.19
C ILE A 50 -9.74 1.33 -25.08
N GLN A 51 -9.66 2.67 -25.09
CA GLN A 51 -10.52 3.54 -25.88
C GLN A 51 -9.71 4.16 -27.02
N LEU A 52 -9.93 3.68 -28.25
CA LEU A 52 -9.34 4.29 -29.43
C LEU A 52 -10.01 5.66 -29.75
N PRO A 53 -9.29 6.58 -30.44
CA PRO A 53 -9.86 7.82 -30.97
C PRO A 53 -11.07 7.58 -31.90
N ALA A 54 -11.87 8.62 -32.12
CA ALA A 54 -13.08 8.59 -32.95
C ALA A 54 -14.19 7.64 -32.44
N ARG A 55 -14.26 7.41 -31.13
CA ARG A 55 -15.25 6.54 -30.45
C ARG A 55 -15.73 7.20 -29.17
N ASP A 56 -17.02 7.03 -28.83
CA ASP A 56 -17.65 7.53 -27.59
C ASP A 56 -17.22 8.97 -27.22
N GLY A 57 -16.68 9.17 -26.01
CA GLY A 57 -16.22 10.47 -25.51
C GLY A 57 -15.09 11.11 -26.34
N ARG A 58 -14.54 10.39 -27.32
CA ARG A 58 -13.49 10.82 -28.26
C ARG A 58 -13.98 10.86 -29.71
N TYR A 59 -15.30 10.93 -29.92
CA TYR A 59 -15.90 10.88 -31.26
C TYR A 59 -15.40 11.98 -32.21
N GLY A 60 -15.06 13.16 -31.70
CA GLY A 60 -14.56 14.29 -32.49
C GLY A 60 -13.10 14.17 -32.94
N GLU A 61 -12.34 13.18 -32.44
CA GLU A 61 -10.95 12.96 -32.82
C GLU A 61 -10.84 12.19 -34.15
N PRO A 62 -9.76 12.38 -34.93
CA PRO A 62 -9.54 11.61 -36.15
C PRO A 62 -9.29 10.13 -35.84
N ALA A 63 -9.85 9.23 -36.67
CA ALA A 63 -9.61 7.80 -36.55
C ALA A 63 -8.17 7.46 -36.99
N LEU A 64 -7.50 6.59 -36.22
CA LEU A 64 -6.18 6.07 -36.57
C LEU A 64 -6.32 4.92 -37.57
N THR A 65 -5.35 4.78 -38.47
CA THR A 65 -5.46 3.88 -39.65
C THR A 65 -4.36 2.82 -39.71
N ASN A 66 -3.41 2.82 -38.78
CA ASN A 66 -2.37 1.81 -38.68
C ASN A 66 -1.93 1.57 -37.23
N ILE A 67 -1.36 0.38 -36.98
CA ILE A 67 -0.95 -0.04 -35.64
C ILE A 67 0.17 0.82 -35.05
N PRO A 68 1.25 1.21 -35.77
CA PRO A 68 2.29 2.06 -35.21
C PRO A 68 1.74 3.34 -34.56
N GLN A 69 0.82 4.05 -35.23
CA GLN A 69 0.18 5.24 -34.67
C GLN A 69 -0.59 4.95 -33.37
N ILE A 70 -1.27 3.80 -33.30
CA ILE A 70 -2.00 3.39 -32.09
C ILE A 70 -1.01 3.14 -30.95
N LEU A 71 0.08 2.41 -31.20
CA LEU A 71 1.05 2.05 -30.18
C LEU A 71 1.85 3.25 -29.68
N ASP A 72 2.25 4.16 -30.59
CA ASP A 72 2.99 5.38 -30.23
C ASP A 72 2.19 6.26 -29.26
N ALA A 73 0.86 6.30 -29.40
CA ALA A 73 -0.02 7.04 -28.52
C ALA A 73 -0.42 6.24 -27.25
N LEU A 74 -0.61 4.93 -27.36
CA LEU A 74 -1.10 4.10 -26.26
C LEU A 74 -0.02 3.74 -25.23
N ILE A 75 1.20 3.44 -25.68
CA ILE A 75 2.26 2.93 -24.77
C ILE A 75 2.59 3.93 -23.66
N PRO A 76 2.75 5.24 -23.90
CA PRO A 76 3.01 6.21 -22.84
C PRO A 76 1.90 6.24 -21.78
N GLU A 77 0.64 6.13 -22.21
CA GLU A 77 -0.54 6.12 -21.33
C GLU A 77 -0.64 4.84 -20.51
N LEU A 78 -0.28 3.71 -21.11
CA LEU A 78 -0.39 2.38 -20.51
C LEU A 78 0.76 2.06 -19.55
N THR A 79 1.95 2.63 -19.78
CA THR A 79 3.19 2.33 -19.02
C THR A 79 3.07 2.52 -17.50
N PRO A 80 2.46 3.61 -16.98
CA PRO A 80 2.28 3.79 -15.53
C PRO A 80 1.43 2.70 -14.85
N TYR A 81 0.64 1.96 -15.63
CA TYR A 81 -0.29 0.93 -15.14
C TYR A 81 0.24 -0.49 -15.32
N LEU A 82 1.53 -0.66 -15.62
CA LEU A 82 2.21 -1.95 -15.70
C LEU A 82 2.87 -2.37 -14.36
N ASP A 83 2.52 -1.70 -13.26
CA ASP A 83 3.02 -1.95 -11.89
C ASP A 83 2.56 -3.31 -11.31
N LYS A 84 1.44 -3.86 -11.78
CA LYS A 84 0.86 -5.13 -11.29
C LYS A 84 0.98 -6.26 -12.31
N PRO A 85 0.86 -7.53 -11.91
CA PRO A 85 0.62 -8.63 -12.85
C PRO A 85 -0.63 -8.33 -13.69
N TYR A 86 -0.57 -8.59 -15.00
CA TYR A 86 -1.67 -8.23 -15.87
C TYR A 86 -1.85 -9.19 -17.05
N LEU A 87 -3.07 -9.24 -17.56
CA LEU A 87 -3.45 -9.99 -18.74
C LEU A 87 -3.86 -9.03 -19.86
N VAL A 88 -3.68 -9.47 -21.10
CA VAL A 88 -4.16 -8.76 -22.29
C VAL A 88 -5.22 -9.63 -22.97
N PHE A 89 -6.43 -9.11 -23.05
CA PHE A 89 -7.52 -9.68 -23.83
C PHE A 89 -7.77 -8.82 -25.07
N GLY A 90 -7.87 -9.44 -26.24
CA GLY A 90 -8.21 -8.73 -27.47
C GLY A 90 -9.15 -9.54 -28.35
N HIS A 91 -10.23 -8.92 -28.81
CA HIS A 91 -11.20 -9.56 -29.71
C HIS A 91 -11.11 -8.98 -31.12
N SER A 92 -11.03 -9.84 -32.14
CA SER A 92 -10.91 -9.46 -33.55
C SER A 92 -9.77 -8.45 -33.77
N LEU A 93 -10.04 -7.20 -34.20
CA LEU A 93 -9.03 -6.12 -34.28
C LEU A 93 -8.20 -5.98 -32.99
N GLY A 94 -8.84 -6.09 -31.83
CA GLY A 94 -8.18 -5.96 -30.53
C GLY A 94 -7.13 -7.03 -30.29
N ALA A 95 -7.30 -8.24 -30.85
CA ALA A 95 -6.29 -9.30 -30.77
C ALA A 95 -5.00 -8.89 -31.50
N LEU A 96 -5.15 -8.27 -32.68
CA LEU A 96 -4.01 -7.80 -33.47
C LEU A 96 -3.27 -6.65 -32.77
N ILE A 97 -4.01 -5.67 -32.24
CA ILE A 97 -3.42 -4.55 -31.49
C ILE A 97 -2.71 -5.06 -30.23
N GLY A 98 -3.35 -5.96 -29.46
CA GLY A 98 -2.75 -6.56 -28.27
C GLY A 98 -1.46 -7.33 -28.58
N TYR A 99 -1.44 -8.09 -29.68
CA TYR A 99 -0.23 -8.79 -30.12
C TYR A 99 0.94 -7.83 -30.44
N GLU A 100 0.68 -6.77 -31.20
CA GLU A 100 1.72 -5.79 -31.54
C GLU A 100 2.15 -4.94 -30.34
N LEU A 101 1.25 -4.67 -29.40
CA LEU A 101 1.59 -4.05 -28.12
C LEU A 101 2.62 -4.89 -27.37
N ILE A 102 2.39 -6.20 -27.24
CA ILE A 102 3.30 -7.10 -26.52
C ILE A 102 4.69 -7.13 -27.19
N ARG A 103 4.72 -7.14 -28.52
CA ARG A 103 5.98 -7.05 -29.29
C ARG A 103 6.67 -5.71 -29.10
N ALA A 104 5.92 -4.61 -29.04
CA ALA A 104 6.46 -3.29 -28.74
C ALA A 104 7.00 -3.21 -27.30
N GLN A 105 6.29 -3.74 -26.31
CA GLN A 105 6.73 -3.84 -24.92
C GLN A 105 8.06 -4.58 -24.81
N ARG A 106 8.23 -5.71 -25.52
CA ARG A 106 9.51 -6.43 -25.60
C ARG A 106 10.64 -5.55 -26.13
N ARG A 107 10.41 -4.83 -27.24
CA ARG A 107 11.42 -3.91 -27.83
C ARG A 107 11.81 -2.79 -26.87
N LEU A 108 10.85 -2.28 -26.11
CA LEU A 108 11.03 -1.20 -25.14
C LEU A 108 11.47 -1.69 -23.75
N ARG A 109 11.64 -3.01 -23.55
CA ARG A 109 11.95 -3.64 -22.26
C ARG A 109 10.96 -3.28 -21.15
N LEU A 110 9.70 -3.10 -21.52
CA LEU A 110 8.59 -2.96 -20.57
C LEU A 110 8.22 -4.33 -20.02
N LYS A 111 7.61 -4.34 -18.84
CA LYS A 111 7.07 -5.56 -18.23
C LYS A 111 6.09 -6.23 -19.23
N PRO A 112 6.20 -7.54 -19.50
CA PRO A 112 5.25 -8.26 -20.35
C PRO A 112 3.99 -8.67 -19.57
N PRO A 113 2.88 -9.01 -20.24
CA PRO A 113 1.73 -9.62 -19.58
C PRO A 113 2.03 -11.05 -19.13
N GLU A 114 1.31 -11.51 -18.12
CA GLU A 114 1.35 -12.89 -17.63
C GLU A 114 0.63 -13.86 -18.58
N LEU A 115 -0.38 -13.36 -19.31
CA LEU A 115 -1.15 -14.14 -20.28
C LEU A 115 -1.70 -13.22 -21.37
N PHE A 116 -1.61 -13.68 -22.62
CA PHE A 116 -2.30 -13.07 -23.76
C PHE A 116 -3.45 -13.95 -24.26
N ILE A 117 -4.63 -13.34 -24.43
CA ILE A 117 -5.87 -14.01 -24.83
C ILE A 117 -6.36 -13.38 -26.16
N PRO A 118 -5.84 -13.82 -27.32
CA PRO A 118 -6.39 -13.45 -28.61
C PRO A 118 -7.71 -14.18 -28.84
N SER A 119 -8.74 -13.43 -29.25
CA SER A 119 -10.09 -13.92 -29.45
C SER A 119 -10.59 -13.63 -30.87
N ALA A 120 -11.18 -14.64 -31.52
CA ALA A 120 -11.77 -14.55 -32.87
C ALA A 120 -10.86 -13.85 -33.91
N HIS A 121 -9.57 -14.16 -33.88
CA HIS A 121 -8.60 -13.61 -34.82
C HIS A 121 -7.63 -14.70 -35.27
N ARG A 122 -7.39 -14.78 -36.57
CA ARG A 122 -6.40 -15.69 -37.19
C ARG A 122 -4.98 -15.32 -36.74
N ALA A 123 -4.07 -16.29 -36.71
CA ALA A 123 -2.68 -16.01 -36.37
C ALA A 123 -2.03 -14.99 -37.36
N PRO A 124 -1.28 -13.97 -36.89
CA PRO A 124 -0.78 -12.88 -37.74
C PRO A 124 0.21 -13.27 -38.85
N HIS A 125 0.73 -14.49 -38.87
CA HIS A 125 1.64 -14.98 -39.91
C HIS A 125 0.90 -15.53 -41.15
N LEU A 126 -0.41 -15.79 -41.02
CA LEU A 126 -1.20 -16.40 -42.08
C LEU A 126 -1.46 -15.39 -43.20
N PRO A 127 -1.49 -15.83 -44.46
CA PRO A 127 -1.75 -14.94 -45.59
C PRO A 127 -3.17 -14.37 -45.54
N ALA A 128 -3.33 -13.16 -46.08
CA ALA A 128 -4.64 -12.55 -46.30
C ALA A 128 -5.47 -13.41 -47.28
N ARG A 129 -6.76 -13.59 -46.99
CA ARG A 129 -7.66 -14.45 -47.79
C ARG A 129 -8.44 -13.70 -48.88
N ALA A 130 -8.75 -12.44 -48.67
CA ALA A 130 -9.67 -11.67 -49.49
C ALA A 130 -9.05 -10.33 -49.90
N ALA A 131 -9.60 -9.75 -50.97
CA ALA A 131 -9.28 -8.37 -51.33
C ALA A 131 -9.70 -7.42 -50.20
N PRO A 132 -8.95 -6.34 -49.95
CA PRO A 132 -9.31 -5.37 -48.92
C PRO A 132 -10.71 -4.80 -49.16
N THR A 133 -11.51 -4.73 -48.10
CA THR A 133 -12.87 -4.22 -48.11
C THR A 133 -12.95 -2.74 -47.71
N TYR A 134 -11.92 -2.19 -47.06
CA TYR A 134 -11.94 -0.80 -46.55
C TYR A 134 -12.17 0.26 -47.63
N ASP A 135 -11.87 -0.04 -48.89
CA ASP A 135 -11.96 0.87 -50.05
C ASP A 135 -13.16 0.58 -50.97
N LEU A 136 -14.03 -0.37 -50.59
CA LEU A 136 -15.27 -0.65 -51.32
C LEU A 136 -16.24 0.53 -51.26
N SER A 137 -17.23 0.56 -52.17
CA SER A 137 -18.37 1.48 -52.03
C SER A 137 -19.12 1.25 -50.71
N ASP A 138 -19.91 2.23 -50.26
CA ASP A 138 -20.69 2.08 -49.01
C ASP A 138 -21.70 0.93 -49.08
N GLU A 139 -22.35 0.74 -50.23
CA GLU A 139 -23.28 -0.37 -50.46
C GLU A 139 -22.59 -1.74 -50.33
N GLU A 140 -21.44 -1.91 -51.01
CA GLU A 140 -20.67 -3.15 -50.96
C GLU A 140 -20.07 -3.41 -49.57
N PHE A 141 -19.63 -2.36 -48.86
CA PHE A 141 -19.08 -2.47 -47.52
C PHE A 141 -20.16 -2.83 -46.49
N LEU A 142 -21.38 -2.31 -46.62
CA LEU A 142 -22.51 -2.67 -45.75
C LEU A 142 -22.89 -4.15 -45.90
N VAL A 143 -22.88 -4.69 -47.13
CA VAL A 143 -23.08 -6.14 -47.36
C VAL A 143 -22.01 -6.97 -46.66
N ARG A 144 -20.76 -6.47 -46.60
CA ARG A 144 -19.69 -7.13 -45.83
C ARG A 144 -19.93 -7.03 -44.34
N LEU A 145 -20.38 -5.89 -43.82
CA LEU A 145 -20.69 -5.72 -42.41
C LEU A 145 -21.87 -6.58 -41.95
N GLU A 146 -22.91 -6.77 -42.75
CA GLU A 146 -24.04 -7.65 -42.45
C GLU A 146 -23.58 -9.12 -42.28
N ALA A 147 -22.51 -9.53 -42.97
CA ALA A 147 -21.94 -10.86 -42.81
C ALA A 147 -21.22 -11.07 -41.47
N PHE A 148 -20.93 -10.00 -40.73
CA PHE A 148 -20.44 -10.09 -39.35
C PHE A 148 -21.65 -9.96 -38.41
N ASP A 149 -21.89 -10.95 -37.56
CA ASP A 149 -23.00 -10.98 -36.58
C ASP A 149 -22.90 -9.90 -35.46
N GLY A 150 -22.18 -8.80 -35.70
CA GLY A 150 -21.86 -7.75 -34.73
C GLY A 150 -22.73 -6.51 -34.79
N THR A 151 -23.55 -6.34 -35.83
CA THR A 151 -24.45 -5.18 -36.00
C THR A 151 -25.83 -5.64 -36.42
N SER A 152 -26.88 -5.24 -35.70
CA SER A 152 -28.24 -5.63 -36.04
C SER A 152 -28.69 -4.98 -37.35
N ARG A 153 -29.61 -5.65 -38.06
CA ARG A 153 -30.17 -5.14 -39.32
C ARG A 153 -30.83 -3.77 -39.15
N GLU A 154 -31.48 -3.54 -38.01
CA GLU A 154 -32.08 -2.25 -37.63
C GLU A 154 -31.06 -1.10 -37.57
N VAL A 155 -29.82 -1.39 -37.16
CA VAL A 155 -28.74 -0.40 -37.10
C VAL A 155 -28.14 -0.18 -38.50
N LEU A 156 -27.98 -1.24 -39.30
CA LEU A 156 -27.52 -1.14 -40.68
C LEU A 156 -28.50 -0.35 -41.57
N ASP A 157 -29.81 -0.49 -41.32
CA ASP A 157 -30.87 0.20 -42.06
C ASP A 157 -30.99 1.70 -41.66
N ASN A 158 -30.34 2.13 -40.57
CA ASN A 158 -30.35 3.52 -40.14
C ASN A 158 -29.25 4.34 -40.84
N GLN A 159 -29.63 5.04 -41.91
CA GLN A 159 -28.70 5.83 -42.72
C GLN A 159 -27.93 6.90 -41.95
N GLU A 160 -28.57 7.57 -40.98
CA GLU A 160 -27.93 8.64 -40.20
C GLU A 160 -26.86 8.07 -39.25
N LEU A 161 -27.17 6.96 -38.57
CA LEU A 161 -26.20 6.23 -37.76
C LEU A 161 -25.07 5.67 -38.63
N MET A 162 -25.37 5.05 -39.78
CA MET A 162 -24.35 4.49 -40.66
C MET A 162 -23.43 5.56 -41.25
N ALA A 163 -23.94 6.71 -41.68
CA ALA A 163 -23.09 7.83 -42.10
C ALA A 163 -22.13 8.28 -40.98
N ALA A 164 -22.59 8.22 -39.73
CA ALA A 164 -21.79 8.54 -38.55
C ALA A 164 -20.78 7.44 -38.16
N PHE A 165 -21.01 6.16 -38.42
CA PHE A 165 -20.12 5.06 -37.99
C PHE A 165 -19.22 4.51 -39.10
N LEU A 166 -19.67 4.51 -40.35
CA LEU A 166 -18.99 3.88 -41.48
C LEU A 166 -17.53 4.32 -41.67
N PRO A 167 -17.18 5.63 -41.67
CA PRO A 167 -15.78 6.04 -41.85
C PRO A 167 -14.85 5.47 -40.78
N ARG A 168 -15.38 5.24 -39.58
CA ARG A 168 -14.64 4.76 -38.41
C ARG A 168 -14.42 3.25 -38.48
N ILE A 169 -15.46 2.50 -38.83
CA ILE A 169 -15.36 1.06 -39.05
C ILE A 169 -14.41 0.78 -40.23
N ARG A 170 -14.48 1.57 -41.31
CA ARG A 170 -13.53 1.48 -42.43
C ARG A 170 -12.08 1.68 -41.99
N SER A 171 -11.81 2.59 -41.04
CA SER A 171 -10.48 2.80 -40.47
C SER A 171 -9.95 1.54 -39.78
N ASP A 172 -10.82 0.83 -39.06
CA ASP A 172 -10.50 -0.42 -38.37
C ASP A 172 -10.21 -1.56 -39.35
N PHE A 173 -11.03 -1.68 -40.41
CA PHE A 173 -10.79 -2.63 -41.49
C PHE A 173 -9.51 -2.32 -42.26
N ARG A 174 -9.21 -1.03 -42.48
CA ARG A 174 -7.92 -0.62 -43.06
C ARG A 174 -6.76 -1.10 -42.20
N ILE A 175 -6.82 -0.97 -40.87
CA ILE A 175 -5.78 -1.50 -39.98
C ILE A 175 -5.61 -3.01 -40.16
N LEU A 176 -6.72 -3.76 -40.15
CA LEU A 176 -6.72 -5.22 -40.29
C LEU A 176 -6.15 -5.70 -41.62
N GLU A 177 -6.60 -5.09 -42.72
CA GLU A 177 -6.37 -5.58 -44.08
C GLU A 177 -5.06 -5.08 -44.70
N THR A 178 -4.50 -3.98 -44.17
CA THR A 178 -3.17 -3.47 -44.56
C THR A 178 -2.06 -3.96 -43.63
N TYR A 179 -2.39 -4.72 -42.59
CA TYR A 179 -1.40 -5.23 -41.66
C TYR A 179 -0.43 -6.20 -42.35
N VAL A 180 0.85 -5.87 -42.27
CA VAL A 180 1.94 -6.74 -42.72
C VAL A 180 2.81 -7.08 -41.52
N ARG A 181 2.82 -8.36 -41.15
CA ARG A 181 3.61 -8.86 -40.03
C ARG A 181 5.10 -8.77 -40.36
N GLN A 182 5.84 -8.04 -39.55
CA GLN A 182 7.30 -8.04 -39.59
C GLN A 182 7.83 -9.35 -38.98
N PRO A 183 8.74 -10.10 -39.64
CA PRO A 183 9.33 -11.31 -39.07
C PRO A 183 10.11 -11.01 -37.77
N GLN A 184 9.70 -11.62 -36.66
CA GLN A 184 10.41 -11.57 -35.38
C GLN A 184 10.28 -12.91 -34.65
N ALA A 185 11.13 -13.10 -33.63
CA ALA A 185 11.04 -14.26 -32.74
C ALA A 185 9.68 -14.34 -32.03
N PRO A 186 9.21 -15.55 -31.69
CA PRO A 186 8.04 -15.76 -30.84
C PRO A 186 8.05 -14.90 -29.57
N ILE A 187 6.86 -14.58 -29.05
CA ILE A 187 6.70 -13.86 -27.79
C ILE A 187 6.88 -14.85 -26.63
N ASP A 188 7.72 -14.47 -25.66
CA ASP A 188 8.11 -15.32 -24.51
C ASP A 188 7.03 -15.29 -23.39
N ILE A 189 5.75 -15.36 -23.76
CA ILE A 189 4.61 -15.34 -22.83
C ILE A 189 3.58 -16.42 -23.20
N PRO A 190 2.80 -16.95 -22.24
CA PRO A 190 1.69 -17.85 -22.54
C PRO A 190 0.62 -17.20 -23.44
N ILE A 191 0.09 -17.97 -24.40
CA ILE A 191 -1.06 -17.58 -25.22
C ILE A 191 -2.20 -18.58 -25.02
N LEU A 192 -3.39 -18.05 -24.69
CA LEU A 192 -4.65 -18.80 -24.65
C LEU A 192 -5.58 -18.26 -25.75
N ALA A 193 -5.55 -18.89 -26.93
CA ALA A 193 -6.38 -18.44 -28.05
C ALA A 193 -7.82 -18.96 -27.93
N ILE A 194 -8.81 -18.11 -28.19
CA ILE A 194 -10.22 -18.49 -28.02
C ILE A 194 -11.07 -18.16 -29.25
N LEU A 195 -12.08 -18.98 -29.53
CA LEU A 195 -12.89 -18.90 -30.75
C LEU A 195 -14.32 -19.44 -30.54
N GLY A 196 -15.29 -18.91 -31.28
CA GLY A 196 -16.63 -19.47 -31.39
C GLY A 196 -16.65 -20.71 -32.28
N GLN A 197 -17.35 -21.77 -31.88
CA GLN A 197 -17.43 -23.02 -32.65
C GLN A 197 -17.99 -22.82 -34.06
N ASP A 198 -18.88 -21.84 -34.21
CA ASP A 198 -19.58 -21.53 -35.46
C ASP A 198 -19.04 -20.23 -36.10
N ASP A 199 -17.81 -19.80 -35.78
CA ASP A 199 -17.22 -18.59 -36.34
C ASP A 199 -17.04 -18.73 -37.88
N PRO A 200 -17.70 -17.88 -38.70
CA PRO A 200 -17.65 -18.00 -40.16
C PRO A 200 -16.36 -17.42 -40.77
N HIS A 201 -15.52 -16.74 -39.99
CA HIS A 201 -14.36 -15.97 -40.48
C HIS A 201 -13.02 -16.58 -40.07
N VAL A 202 -12.95 -17.22 -38.91
CA VAL A 202 -11.74 -17.83 -38.36
C VAL A 202 -12.00 -19.30 -38.08
N SER A 203 -11.27 -20.17 -38.77
CA SER A 203 -11.32 -21.62 -38.49
C SER A 203 -10.46 -22.01 -37.28
N GLU A 204 -10.78 -23.12 -36.63
CA GLU A 204 -9.97 -23.65 -35.52
C GLU A 204 -8.50 -23.86 -35.91
N THR A 205 -8.24 -24.33 -37.14
CA THR A 205 -6.87 -24.51 -37.67
C THR A 205 -6.09 -23.20 -37.68
N GLU A 206 -6.73 -22.09 -38.05
CA GLU A 206 -6.09 -20.77 -38.10
C GLU A 206 -5.90 -20.17 -36.72
N LEU A 207 -6.83 -20.44 -35.79
CA LEU A 207 -6.66 -20.10 -34.39
C LEU A 207 -5.47 -20.84 -33.79
N ARG A 208 -5.31 -22.13 -34.09
CA ARG A 208 -4.18 -22.95 -33.63
C ARG A 208 -2.83 -22.44 -34.15
N GLY A 209 -2.80 -21.69 -35.24
CA GLY A 209 -1.60 -20.99 -35.73
C GLY A 209 -0.98 -20.02 -34.70
N TRP A 210 -1.73 -19.58 -33.69
CA TRP A 210 -1.18 -18.79 -32.58
C TRP A 210 -0.07 -19.53 -31.83
N GLY A 211 -0.05 -20.87 -31.87
CA GLY A 211 1.00 -21.69 -31.25
C GLY A 211 2.40 -21.48 -31.83
N GLU A 212 2.54 -20.95 -33.06
CA GLU A 212 3.86 -20.59 -33.60
C GLU A 212 4.45 -19.32 -32.96
N HIS A 213 3.64 -18.57 -32.23
CA HIS A 213 4.05 -17.31 -31.62
C HIS A 213 4.45 -17.44 -30.15
N THR A 214 4.40 -18.62 -29.55
CA THR A 214 4.80 -18.82 -28.14
C THR A 214 5.31 -20.23 -27.88
N GLY A 215 6.15 -20.39 -26.86
CA GLY A 215 6.51 -21.70 -26.31
C GLY A 215 5.44 -22.34 -25.42
N ASN A 216 4.41 -21.60 -25.00
CA ASN A 216 3.33 -22.09 -24.13
C ASN A 216 1.96 -21.70 -24.71
N PHE A 217 1.38 -22.62 -25.48
CA PHE A 217 0.14 -22.40 -26.22
C PHE A 217 -1.00 -23.28 -25.71
N ARG A 218 -2.16 -22.66 -25.47
CA ARG A 218 -3.44 -23.32 -25.23
C ARG A 218 -4.50 -22.68 -26.11
N TYR A 219 -5.58 -23.41 -26.39
CA TYR A 219 -6.74 -22.83 -27.05
C TYR A 219 -8.06 -23.39 -26.50
N ARG A 220 -9.16 -22.66 -26.66
CA ARG A 220 -10.50 -23.08 -26.22
C ARG A 220 -11.59 -22.60 -27.17
N LEU A 221 -12.56 -23.47 -27.42
CA LEU A 221 -13.74 -23.16 -28.21
C LEU A 221 -14.94 -22.85 -27.30
N PHE A 222 -15.80 -21.94 -27.74
CA PHE A 222 -17.03 -21.53 -27.06
C PHE A 222 -18.23 -21.71 -28.00
N PRO A 223 -19.44 -22.02 -27.49
CA PRO A 223 -20.65 -22.01 -28.31
C PRO A 223 -20.91 -20.62 -28.92
N GLY A 224 -21.34 -20.57 -30.19
CA GLY A 224 -21.67 -19.34 -30.91
C GLY A 224 -20.69 -18.99 -32.03
N GLY A 225 -20.99 -17.88 -32.72
CA GLY A 225 -20.24 -17.39 -33.88
C GLY A 225 -19.11 -16.42 -33.51
N HIS A 226 -18.84 -15.45 -34.40
CA HIS A 226 -17.71 -14.51 -34.24
C HIS A 226 -17.80 -13.72 -32.92
N PHE A 227 -18.99 -13.25 -32.56
CA PHE A 227 -19.25 -12.47 -31.35
C PHE A 227 -19.66 -13.33 -30.14
N PHE A 228 -19.09 -14.53 -30.00
CA PHE A 228 -19.34 -15.40 -28.84
C PHE A 228 -18.99 -14.75 -27.50
N ILE A 229 -18.20 -13.67 -27.51
CA ILE A 229 -17.90 -12.85 -26.32
C ILE A 229 -19.17 -12.23 -25.70
N GLU A 230 -20.26 -12.14 -26.46
CA GLU A 230 -21.58 -11.73 -25.99
C GLU A 230 -22.47 -12.93 -25.68
N THR A 231 -22.53 -13.94 -26.56
CA THR A 231 -23.46 -15.08 -26.43
C THR A 231 -23.01 -16.13 -25.40
N ALA A 232 -21.70 -16.30 -25.20
CA ALA A 232 -21.08 -17.21 -24.24
C ALA A 232 -20.28 -16.44 -23.16
N LYS A 233 -20.74 -15.23 -22.85
CA LYS A 233 -20.08 -14.30 -21.92
C LYS A 233 -19.84 -14.91 -20.53
N PRO A 234 -20.81 -15.58 -19.87
CA PRO A 234 -20.56 -16.16 -18.55
C PRO A 234 -19.43 -17.21 -18.55
N GLU A 235 -19.41 -18.09 -19.54
CA GLU A 235 -18.38 -19.12 -19.70
C GLU A 235 -17.01 -18.50 -19.97
N LEU A 236 -16.95 -17.49 -20.82
CA LEU A 236 -15.73 -16.74 -21.11
C LEU A 236 -15.18 -16.06 -19.87
N LEU A 237 -16.02 -15.36 -19.12
CA LEU A 237 -15.60 -14.63 -17.92
C LEU A 237 -15.19 -15.57 -16.79
N ASN A 238 -15.81 -16.75 -16.69
CA ASN A 238 -15.36 -17.81 -15.78
C ASN A 238 -13.97 -18.35 -16.16
N LEU A 239 -13.67 -18.50 -17.45
CA LEU A 239 -12.32 -18.85 -17.90
C LEU A 239 -11.31 -17.77 -17.51
N ILE A 240 -11.60 -16.50 -17.80
CA ILE A 240 -10.69 -15.38 -17.47
C ILE A 240 -10.49 -15.28 -15.96
N LYS A 241 -11.57 -15.41 -15.18
CA LYS A 241 -11.51 -15.47 -13.71
C LYS A 241 -10.59 -16.58 -13.24
N HIS A 242 -10.72 -17.79 -13.80
CA HIS A 242 -9.89 -18.93 -13.42
C HIS A 242 -8.41 -18.70 -13.72
N GLU A 243 -8.07 -18.14 -14.87
CA GLU A 243 -6.67 -17.78 -15.20
C GLU A 243 -6.13 -16.71 -14.23
N CYS A 244 -6.93 -15.71 -13.87
CA CYS A 244 -6.57 -14.72 -12.86
C CYS A 244 -6.45 -15.34 -11.45
N GLU A 245 -7.23 -16.37 -11.10
CA GLU A 245 -7.11 -17.08 -9.82
C GLU A 245 -5.82 -17.89 -9.74
N ILE A 246 -5.43 -18.56 -10.84
CA ILE A 246 -4.13 -19.24 -10.95
C ILE A 246 -3.00 -18.22 -10.79
N LEU A 247 -3.07 -17.07 -11.48
CA LEU A 247 -2.06 -16.04 -11.31
C LEU A 247 -2.02 -15.54 -9.87
N ARG A 248 -3.19 -15.25 -9.28
CA ARG A 248 -3.31 -14.81 -7.89
C ARG A 248 -2.74 -15.80 -6.89
N SER A 249 -2.82 -17.11 -7.11
CA SER A 249 -2.26 -18.12 -6.19
C SER A 249 -0.74 -18.13 -6.17
N HIS A 250 -0.10 -17.63 -7.23
CA HIS A 250 1.36 -17.44 -7.31
C HIS A 250 1.79 -16.04 -6.85
N LEU A 251 0.85 -15.11 -6.72
CA LEU A 251 1.11 -13.84 -6.08
C LEU A 251 1.13 -14.04 -4.56
N PRO A 252 2.01 -13.35 -3.82
CA PRO A 252 2.08 -13.46 -2.37
C PRO A 252 0.69 -13.29 -1.75
N THR A 253 0.12 -14.31 -1.13
CA THR A 253 -1.21 -14.20 -0.51
C THR A 253 -1.11 -13.25 0.68
N GLU A 254 -1.99 -12.25 0.75
CA GLU A 254 -2.02 -11.26 1.85
C GLU A 254 -2.30 -11.87 3.24
N GLU A 255 -2.54 -13.20 3.36
CA GLU A 255 -2.82 -13.86 4.63
C GLU A 255 -1.68 -14.63 5.31
N SER A 256 -0.47 -14.73 4.73
CA SER A 256 0.70 -15.09 5.56
C SER A 256 2.02 -14.76 4.87
N ASP A 257 2.59 -13.60 5.22
CA ASP A 257 4.01 -13.39 5.58
C ASP A 257 4.34 -11.88 5.57
N MET A 258 3.40 -11.02 5.98
CA MET A 258 3.69 -9.60 6.15
C MET A 258 4.71 -9.46 7.29
N LEU A 259 5.93 -9.11 6.88
CA LEU A 259 7.09 -8.98 7.74
C LEU A 259 7.20 -7.55 8.27
N ALA A 260 7.36 -7.42 9.58
CA ALA A 260 7.81 -6.19 10.22
C ALA A 260 9.22 -6.34 10.77
N TYR A 261 10.09 -5.39 10.44
CA TYR A 261 11.40 -5.24 11.10
C TYR A 261 11.28 -4.38 12.34
N LEU A 262 11.75 -4.93 13.46
CA LEU A 262 11.70 -4.34 14.78
C LEU A 262 13.11 -4.01 15.25
N PHE A 263 13.37 -2.76 15.60
CA PHE A 263 14.70 -2.32 16.01
C PHE A 263 14.78 -2.11 17.53
N PRO A 264 15.66 -2.84 18.25
CA PRO A 264 15.76 -2.72 19.69
C PRO A 264 16.37 -1.38 20.11
N GLY A 265 15.92 -0.91 21.28
CA GLY A 265 16.40 0.31 21.92
C GLY A 265 17.47 0.06 22.99
N GLN A 266 17.73 1.10 23.78
CA GLN A 266 18.63 1.01 24.93
C GLN A 266 18.11 -0.01 25.96
N GLY A 267 19.03 -0.81 26.50
CA GLY A 267 18.77 -2.01 27.31
C GLY A 267 19.10 -3.32 26.59
N SER A 268 19.30 -3.29 25.28
CA SER A 268 19.69 -4.46 24.47
C SER A 268 21.21 -4.60 24.29
N GLN A 269 21.99 -3.59 24.66
CA GLN A 269 23.44 -3.60 24.52
C GLN A 269 24.10 -4.63 25.45
N TYR A 270 25.14 -5.28 24.95
CA TYR A 270 26.02 -6.13 25.74
C TYR A 270 27.44 -6.11 25.16
N LYS A 271 28.45 -6.30 26.00
CA LYS A 271 29.84 -6.42 25.55
C LYS A 271 29.99 -7.64 24.64
N GLY A 272 30.51 -7.44 23.43
CA GLY A 272 30.61 -8.44 22.36
C GLY A 272 29.57 -8.27 21.25
N MET A 273 28.57 -7.40 21.42
CA MET A 273 27.60 -7.12 20.36
C MET A 273 28.28 -6.56 19.09
N GLY A 274 27.67 -6.78 17.93
CA GLY A 274 28.23 -6.37 16.65
C GLY A 274 29.27 -7.34 16.09
N GLY A 275 30.01 -8.09 16.91
CA GLY A 275 30.84 -9.24 16.51
C GLY A 275 31.52 -9.10 15.14
N VAL A 276 31.25 -10.06 14.25
CA VAL A 276 31.78 -10.10 12.88
C VAL A 276 31.24 -8.99 11.97
N LEU A 277 30.13 -8.34 12.31
CA LEU A 277 29.52 -7.28 11.49
C LEU A 277 30.47 -6.11 11.27
N PHE A 278 31.30 -5.78 12.27
CA PHE A 278 32.27 -4.70 12.13
C PHE A 278 33.31 -5.00 11.03
N ASP A 279 33.67 -6.26 10.85
CA ASP A 279 34.62 -6.69 9.82
C ASP A 279 33.94 -6.92 8.45
N GLU A 280 32.64 -7.22 8.44
CA GLU A 280 31.86 -7.34 7.20
C GLU A 280 31.52 -5.98 6.56
N PHE A 281 31.52 -4.89 7.33
CA PHE A 281 31.14 -3.54 6.87
C PHE A 281 32.17 -2.46 7.25
N PRO A 282 33.45 -2.60 6.86
CA PRO A 282 34.53 -1.73 7.33
C PRO A 282 34.32 -0.25 6.99
N GLU A 283 33.73 0.04 5.82
CA GLU A 283 33.46 1.42 5.38
C GLU A 283 32.47 2.15 6.31
N LEU A 284 31.40 1.47 6.74
CA LEU A 284 30.41 2.05 7.67
C LEU A 284 30.99 2.19 9.08
N VAL A 285 31.91 1.30 9.47
CA VAL A 285 32.63 1.40 10.76
C VAL A 285 33.58 2.58 10.75
N GLU A 286 34.36 2.78 9.68
CA GLU A 286 35.24 3.93 9.54
C GLU A 286 34.46 5.25 9.56
N GLN A 287 33.33 5.30 8.84
CA GLN A 287 32.43 6.46 8.86
C GLN A 287 31.87 6.71 10.27
N ALA A 288 31.46 5.65 10.98
CA ALA A 288 30.98 5.76 12.34
C ALA A 288 32.07 6.28 13.29
N ASP A 289 33.28 5.73 13.21
CA ASP A 289 34.42 6.13 14.04
C ASP A 289 34.78 7.60 13.80
N GLY A 290 34.76 8.07 12.55
CA GLY A 290 34.97 9.47 12.19
C GLY A 290 33.91 10.40 12.80
N ILE A 291 32.65 9.99 12.83
CA ILE A 291 31.55 10.78 13.44
C ILE A 291 31.63 10.75 14.96
N LEU A 292 31.95 9.60 15.55
CA LEU A 292 31.95 9.41 17.00
C LEU A 292 33.20 9.98 17.66
N GLY A 293 34.34 9.95 16.97
CA GLY A 293 35.65 10.34 17.50
C GLY A 293 36.34 9.26 18.33
N TYR A 294 35.82 8.03 18.28
CA TYR A 294 36.36 6.85 18.97
C TYR A 294 35.95 5.59 18.21
N SER A 295 36.64 4.48 18.46
CA SER A 295 36.31 3.21 17.79
C SER A 295 35.05 2.57 18.37
N VAL A 296 33.98 2.51 17.58
CA VAL A 296 32.73 1.83 17.95
C VAL A 296 32.94 0.33 18.10
N LYS A 297 33.83 -0.27 17.29
CA LYS A 297 34.21 -1.67 17.42
C LYS A 297 34.86 -1.96 18.76
N ALA A 298 35.86 -1.16 19.16
CA ALA A 298 36.54 -1.33 20.45
C ALA A 298 35.58 -1.12 21.63
N LEU A 299 34.70 -0.11 21.54
CA LEU A 299 33.65 0.14 22.54
C LEU A 299 32.74 -1.09 22.71
N CYS A 300 32.23 -1.66 21.61
CA CYS A 300 31.28 -2.76 21.67
C CYS A 300 31.92 -4.10 22.06
N LEU A 301 33.11 -4.42 21.55
CA LEU A 301 33.73 -5.74 21.76
C LEU A 301 34.55 -5.81 23.05
N GLU A 302 35.26 -4.74 23.39
CA GLU A 302 36.25 -4.75 24.47
C GLU A 302 35.77 -3.99 25.70
N ASP A 303 35.09 -2.85 25.51
CA ASP A 303 34.55 -1.97 26.55
C ASP A 303 35.53 -1.75 27.73
N ARG A 304 36.82 -1.48 27.43
CA ARG A 304 37.89 -1.41 28.44
C ARG A 304 37.65 -0.37 29.53
N GLU A 305 36.94 0.71 29.17
CA GLU A 305 36.63 1.83 30.05
C GLU A 305 35.23 1.74 30.69
N ASN A 306 34.50 0.63 30.47
CA ASN A 306 33.13 0.42 30.94
C ASN A 306 32.20 1.60 30.54
N ASN A 307 32.33 2.04 29.29
CA ASN A 307 31.60 3.17 28.72
C ASN A 307 30.32 2.71 28.03
N LEU A 308 30.22 1.46 27.59
CA LEU A 308 29.08 0.98 26.79
C LEU A 308 27.73 1.14 27.52
N GLY A 309 27.73 1.14 28.85
CA GLY A 309 26.52 1.38 29.67
C GLY A 309 26.14 2.85 29.85
N LYS A 310 26.96 3.80 29.42
CA LYS A 310 26.69 5.24 29.51
C LYS A 310 25.91 5.71 28.29
N THR A 311 24.74 6.32 28.49
CA THR A 311 23.76 6.68 27.46
C THR A 311 24.35 7.34 26.20
N GLN A 312 25.31 8.26 26.35
CA GLN A 312 25.96 8.95 25.24
C GLN A 312 26.83 8.05 24.34
N TYR A 313 27.23 6.88 24.85
CA TYR A 313 27.95 5.83 24.10
C TYR A 313 27.00 4.70 23.68
N THR A 314 26.08 4.30 24.57
CA THR A 314 25.11 3.23 24.32
C THR A 314 24.26 3.49 23.08
N GLN A 315 23.71 4.71 22.96
CA GLN A 315 22.80 5.04 21.88
C GLN A 315 23.46 4.97 20.49
N PRO A 316 24.60 5.66 20.23
CA PRO A 316 25.26 5.54 18.94
C PRO A 316 25.77 4.12 18.66
N ALA A 317 26.28 3.40 19.67
CA ALA A 317 26.72 2.02 19.50
C ALA A 317 25.59 1.10 19.01
N LEU A 318 24.41 1.20 19.64
CA LEU A 318 23.22 0.44 19.22
C LEU A 318 22.74 0.83 17.83
N PHE A 319 22.74 2.12 17.47
CA PHE A 319 22.38 2.53 16.12
C PHE A 319 23.30 1.89 15.07
N VAL A 320 24.62 1.93 15.29
CA VAL A 320 25.59 1.30 14.38
C VAL A 320 25.32 -0.19 14.27
N VAL A 321 25.25 -0.91 15.40
CA VAL A 321 25.04 -2.37 15.38
C VAL A 321 23.72 -2.73 14.70
N ASN A 322 22.61 -2.05 15.02
CA ASN A 322 21.31 -2.28 14.37
C ASN A 322 21.36 -2.01 12.86
N ALA A 323 22.02 -0.93 12.44
CA ALA A 323 22.19 -0.58 11.04
C ALA A 323 23.05 -1.61 10.28
N LEU A 324 24.11 -2.14 10.90
CA LEU A 324 24.93 -3.21 10.32
C LEU A 324 24.16 -4.52 10.22
N THR A 325 23.39 -4.89 11.25
CA THR A 325 22.51 -6.07 11.23
C THR A 325 21.47 -5.96 10.12
N TYR A 326 20.86 -4.78 9.94
CA TYR A 326 19.95 -4.52 8.82
C TYR A 326 20.65 -4.66 7.47
N ARG A 327 21.85 -4.09 7.30
CA ARG A 327 22.62 -4.21 6.05
C ARG A 327 22.96 -5.66 5.74
N LYS A 328 23.37 -6.44 6.73
CA LYS A 328 23.59 -7.88 6.59
C LYS A 328 22.32 -8.59 6.16
N ARG A 329 21.19 -8.32 6.84
CA ARG A 329 19.90 -8.93 6.51
C ARG A 329 19.51 -8.69 5.07
N ILE A 330 19.52 -7.44 4.61
CA ILE A 330 19.19 -7.09 3.23
C ILE A 330 20.17 -7.70 2.23
N ARG A 331 21.48 -7.70 2.53
CA ARG A 331 22.50 -8.31 1.67
C ARG A 331 22.30 -9.82 1.54
N ASP A 332 21.96 -10.49 2.64
CA ASP A 332 21.91 -11.95 2.70
C ASP A 332 20.55 -12.51 2.20
N THR A 333 19.45 -11.75 2.32
CA THR A 333 18.10 -12.22 1.93
C THR A 333 17.40 -11.43 0.83
N GLY A 334 17.75 -10.16 0.59
CA GLY A 334 17.04 -9.26 -0.32
C GLY A 334 15.60 -8.91 0.10
N GLU A 335 15.15 -9.38 1.26
CA GLU A 335 13.78 -9.27 1.74
C GLU A 335 13.55 -7.90 2.40
N PHE A 336 12.62 -7.11 1.88
CA PHE A 336 12.23 -5.82 2.48
C PHE A 336 10.97 -5.96 3.34
N PRO A 337 10.91 -5.30 4.51
CA PRO A 337 9.75 -5.41 5.37
C PRO A 337 8.56 -4.61 4.84
N ALA A 338 7.35 -5.06 5.14
CA ALA A 338 6.12 -4.30 4.92
C ALA A 338 5.99 -3.13 5.91
N TYR A 339 6.55 -3.27 7.12
CA TYR A 339 6.56 -2.24 8.15
C TYR A 339 7.88 -2.20 8.92
N CYS A 340 8.26 -1.02 9.39
CA CYS A 340 9.34 -0.87 10.37
C CYS A 340 8.79 -0.28 11.67
N ALA A 341 9.31 -0.75 12.80
CA ALA A 341 9.10 -0.11 14.09
C ALA A 341 10.38 -0.23 14.92
N GLY A 342 10.60 0.68 15.85
CA GLY A 342 11.76 0.57 16.73
C GLY A 342 11.44 1.11 18.11
N HIS A 343 11.99 0.50 19.14
CA HIS A 343 11.69 0.88 20.52
C HIS A 343 12.62 2.01 20.97
N SER A 344 12.05 3.18 21.28
CA SER A 344 12.77 4.39 21.66
C SER A 344 13.87 4.75 20.65
N LEU A 345 15.13 4.55 21.01
CA LEU A 345 16.29 4.71 20.12
C LEU A 345 16.16 3.90 18.82
N GLY A 346 15.56 2.71 18.87
CA GLY A 346 15.39 1.86 17.69
C GLY A 346 14.59 2.54 16.58
N GLU A 347 13.75 3.52 16.90
CA GLU A 347 12.97 4.27 15.92
C GLU A 347 13.85 4.99 14.88
N TYR A 348 15.03 5.45 15.27
CA TYR A 348 16.00 6.06 14.34
C TYR A 348 16.56 5.02 13.36
N CYS A 349 16.74 3.77 13.79
CA CYS A 349 17.14 2.66 12.93
C CYS A 349 15.99 2.27 11.99
N ALA A 350 14.74 2.31 12.46
CA ALA A 350 13.55 2.07 11.66
C ALA A 350 13.39 3.10 10.54
N LEU A 351 13.61 4.39 10.84
CA LEU A 351 13.63 5.48 9.86
C LEU A 351 14.76 5.31 8.82
N TYR A 352 15.96 4.90 9.27
CA TYR A 352 17.07 4.56 8.38
C TYR A 352 16.74 3.38 7.44
N ALA A 353 16.20 2.28 7.99
CA ALA A 353 15.83 1.10 7.21
C ALA A 353 14.72 1.40 6.19
N ALA A 354 13.74 2.24 6.56
CA ALA A 354 12.70 2.72 5.65
C ALA A 354 13.20 3.74 4.62
N GLY A 355 14.43 4.24 4.74
CA GLY A 355 15.06 5.15 3.77
C GLY A 355 14.84 6.64 4.04
N ALA A 356 14.17 7.01 5.12
CA ALA A 356 13.93 8.41 5.47
C ALA A 356 15.21 9.16 5.88
N LEU A 357 16.22 8.43 6.37
CA LEU A 357 17.52 8.94 6.78
C LEU A 357 18.66 8.12 6.17
N GLY A 358 19.78 8.78 5.89
CA GLY A 358 21.05 8.11 5.62
C GLY A 358 21.70 7.60 6.90
N PHE A 359 22.71 6.72 6.77
CA PHE A 359 23.47 6.19 7.91
C PHE A 359 24.17 7.30 8.70
N GLU A 360 24.82 8.23 7.98
CA GLU A 360 25.58 9.35 8.55
C GLU A 360 24.70 10.26 9.41
N ASP A 361 23.57 10.69 8.85
CA ASP A 361 22.63 11.59 9.50
C ASP A 361 21.92 10.89 10.66
N GLY A 362 21.52 9.63 10.49
CA GLY A 362 20.97 8.82 11.57
C GLY A 362 21.93 8.71 12.75
N LEU A 363 23.21 8.44 12.49
CA LEU A 363 24.22 8.35 13.55
C LEU A 363 24.48 9.70 14.22
N ARG A 364 24.53 10.81 13.46
CA ARG A 364 24.66 12.16 14.04
C ARG A 364 23.49 12.53 14.93
N LEU A 365 22.26 12.24 14.49
CA LEU A 365 21.05 12.46 15.28
C LEU A 365 21.07 11.65 16.57
N VAL A 366 21.39 10.35 16.48
CA VAL A 366 21.47 9.48 17.65
C VAL A 366 22.60 9.89 18.60
N LYS A 367 23.78 10.27 18.08
CA LYS A 367 24.89 10.79 18.88
C LYS A 367 24.43 12.02 19.67
N LYS A 368 23.77 12.97 19.00
CA LYS A 368 23.29 14.19 19.66
C LYS A 368 22.20 13.91 20.68
N ARG A 369 21.26 13.01 20.36
CA ARG A 369 20.22 12.54 21.31
C ARG A 369 20.85 11.92 22.55
N GLY A 370 21.79 10.99 22.39
CA GLY A 370 22.50 10.35 23.49
C GLY A 370 23.26 11.33 24.36
N GLU A 371 23.96 12.29 23.74
CA GLU A 371 24.63 13.40 24.43
C GLU A 371 23.64 14.21 25.28
N LEU A 372 22.56 14.72 24.68
CA LEU A 372 21.56 15.56 25.36
C LEU A 372 20.87 14.81 26.51
N MET A 373 20.42 13.58 26.26
CA MET A 373 19.76 12.76 27.27
C MET A 373 20.70 12.38 28.42
N SER A 374 22.01 12.21 28.15
CA SER A 374 22.99 11.90 29.21
C SER A 374 23.25 13.05 30.18
N ARG A 375 22.93 14.29 29.81
CA ARG A 375 23.07 15.46 30.70
C ARG A 375 22.06 15.45 31.84
N ALA A 376 20.93 14.77 31.66
CA ALA A 376 19.93 14.63 32.71
C ALA A 376 20.44 13.69 33.80
N SER A 377 20.48 14.19 35.04
CA SER A 377 20.96 13.45 36.22
C SER A 377 19.90 13.42 37.32
N GLY A 378 20.00 12.48 38.25
CA GLY A 378 19.11 12.39 39.42
C GLY A 378 17.75 11.74 39.14
N GLY A 379 17.54 11.24 37.92
CA GLY A 379 16.38 10.43 37.55
C GLY A 379 16.65 8.94 37.64
N ALA A 380 15.59 8.15 37.70
CA ALA A 380 15.61 6.69 37.61
C ALA A 380 14.37 6.19 36.86
N MET A 381 14.39 4.91 36.48
CA MET A 381 13.26 4.24 35.86
C MET A 381 13.05 2.87 36.50
N ALA A 382 11.81 2.38 36.49
CA ALA A 382 11.48 1.03 36.96
C ALA A 382 10.42 0.39 36.06
N ALA A 383 10.59 -0.90 35.76
CA ALA A 383 9.57 -1.71 35.12
C ALA A 383 8.61 -2.27 36.18
N ILE A 384 7.32 -2.05 35.96
CA ILE A 384 6.22 -2.52 36.78
C ILE A 384 5.55 -3.67 36.05
N LEU A 385 5.44 -4.82 36.74
CA LEU A 385 4.87 -6.05 36.18
C LEU A 385 3.52 -6.37 36.83
N ASN A 386 2.59 -6.87 36.02
CA ASN A 386 1.27 -7.37 36.44
C ASN A 386 0.40 -6.32 37.15
N LEU A 387 0.49 -5.05 36.75
CA LEU A 387 -0.38 -3.98 37.21
C LEU A 387 -0.90 -3.19 36.02
N ASP A 388 -2.21 -2.96 35.97
CA ASP A 388 -2.81 -2.14 34.92
C ASP A 388 -2.53 -0.64 35.14
N GLU A 389 -2.66 0.13 34.07
CA GLU A 389 -2.38 1.57 34.10
C GLU A 389 -3.24 2.33 35.10
N SER A 390 -4.53 1.99 35.23
CA SER A 390 -5.45 2.74 36.08
C SER A 390 -5.11 2.56 37.56
N SER A 391 -4.85 1.32 37.97
CA SER A 391 -4.39 0.99 39.32
C SER A 391 -3.02 1.61 39.64
N LEU A 392 -2.08 1.58 38.68
CA LEU A 392 -0.78 2.22 38.84
C LEU A 392 -0.92 3.74 39.04
N ARG A 393 -1.70 4.41 38.18
CA ARG A 393 -1.92 5.86 38.30
C ARG A 393 -2.57 6.23 39.62
N GLN A 394 -3.58 5.48 40.05
CA GLN A 394 -4.24 5.72 41.34
C GLN A 394 -3.27 5.53 42.51
N CYS A 395 -2.46 4.45 42.48
CA CYS A 395 -1.42 4.20 43.48
C CYS A 395 -0.44 5.37 43.61
N LEU A 396 0.03 5.91 42.47
CA LEU A 396 0.94 7.05 42.45
C LEU A 396 0.29 8.32 43.03
N ILE A 397 -0.99 8.56 42.72
CA ILE A 397 -1.76 9.70 43.25
C ILE A 397 -1.93 9.57 44.77
N ASP A 398 -2.39 8.42 45.25
CA ASP A 398 -2.68 8.16 46.66
C ASP A 398 -1.44 8.35 47.56
N HIS A 399 -0.25 8.12 47.01
CA HIS A 399 1.02 8.24 47.72
C HIS A 399 1.79 9.55 47.42
N GLY A 400 1.16 10.49 46.70
CA GLY A 400 1.74 11.81 46.39
C GLY A 400 2.97 11.73 45.47
N LEU A 401 3.02 10.74 44.58
CA LEU A 401 4.11 10.47 43.63
C LEU A 401 3.76 10.96 42.22
N THR A 402 3.13 12.14 42.11
CA THR A 402 2.61 12.72 40.86
C THR A 402 3.68 13.26 39.90
N ASP A 403 4.94 13.29 40.34
CA ASP A 403 6.11 13.63 39.51
C ASP A 403 6.73 12.41 38.82
N ILE A 404 6.08 11.25 38.89
CA ILE A 404 6.44 10.06 38.12
C ILE A 404 5.59 10.03 36.84
N ASP A 405 6.25 9.99 35.69
CA ASP A 405 5.62 9.81 34.39
C ASP A 405 5.69 8.33 33.95
N ILE A 406 4.76 7.92 33.08
CA ILE A 406 4.85 6.61 32.41
C ILE A 406 5.69 6.78 31.15
N ALA A 407 6.84 6.10 31.11
CA ALA A 407 7.78 6.15 30.00
C ALA A 407 7.45 5.15 28.89
N ASN A 408 6.98 3.95 29.24
CA ASN A 408 6.68 2.91 28.24
C ASN A 408 5.44 2.12 28.59
N TYR A 409 4.62 1.87 27.58
CA TYR A 409 3.56 0.86 27.60
C TYR A 409 4.04 -0.34 26.78
N ASN A 410 4.77 -1.25 27.42
CA ASN A 410 5.47 -2.35 26.72
C ASN A 410 4.55 -3.54 26.42
N SER A 411 3.62 -3.87 27.32
CA SER A 411 2.59 -4.90 27.09
C SER A 411 1.43 -4.69 28.08
N ALA A 412 0.39 -5.53 28.01
CA ALA A 412 -0.71 -5.50 28.98
C ALA A 412 -0.27 -5.73 30.43
N SER A 413 0.89 -6.36 30.65
CA SER A 413 1.42 -6.69 31.97
C SER A 413 2.75 -5.99 32.29
N GLN A 414 3.23 -5.07 31.45
CA GLN A 414 4.49 -4.36 31.68
C GLN A 414 4.38 -2.88 31.31
N ILE A 415 4.52 -2.03 32.32
CA ILE A 415 4.60 -0.57 32.20
C ILE A 415 5.95 -0.13 32.76
N VAL A 416 6.58 0.89 32.19
CA VAL A 416 7.81 1.48 32.74
C VAL A 416 7.49 2.88 33.26
N ILE A 417 7.84 3.13 34.51
CA ILE A 417 7.74 4.44 35.15
C ILE A 417 9.09 5.15 35.18
N SER A 418 9.06 6.47 35.15
CA SER A 418 10.23 7.34 35.02
C SER A 418 10.04 8.61 35.84
N GLY A 419 11.02 8.95 36.68
CA GLY A 419 10.93 10.11 37.55
C GLY A 419 12.20 10.35 38.37
N SER A 420 12.13 11.22 39.37
CA SER A 420 13.25 11.41 40.29
C SER A 420 13.62 10.10 40.98
N LYS A 421 14.92 9.91 41.24
CA LYS A 421 15.42 8.69 41.90
C LYS A 421 14.68 8.42 43.22
N ASP A 422 14.48 9.47 44.01
CA ASP A 422 13.81 9.37 45.31
C ASP A 422 12.34 8.96 45.17
N HIS A 423 11.63 9.48 44.17
CA HIS A 423 10.23 9.12 43.95
C HIS A 423 10.10 7.69 43.43
N ILE A 424 10.98 7.25 42.52
CA ILE A 424 11.00 5.88 42.03
C ILE A 424 11.23 4.89 43.18
N VAL A 425 12.20 5.16 44.07
CA VAL A 425 12.45 4.34 45.26
C VAL A 425 11.22 4.31 46.19
N ARG A 426 10.57 5.47 46.41
CA ARG A 426 9.36 5.55 47.24
C ARG A 426 8.15 4.83 46.64
N ALA A 427 8.12 4.63 45.32
CA ALA A 427 7.03 3.94 44.63
C ALA A 427 7.06 2.42 44.84
N GLU A 428 8.20 1.83 45.20
CA GLU A 428 8.38 0.39 45.31
C GLU A 428 7.42 -0.27 46.30
N ALA A 429 7.39 0.20 47.55
CA ALA A 429 6.56 -0.41 48.59
C ALA A 429 5.04 -0.30 48.31
N PRO A 430 4.49 0.87 47.90
CA PRO A 430 3.08 0.99 47.51
C PRO A 430 2.69 0.08 46.34
N ILE A 431 3.54 -0.01 45.31
CA ILE A 431 3.27 -0.83 44.12
C ILE A 431 3.35 -2.33 44.48
N ALA A 432 4.35 -2.73 45.27
CA ALA A 432 4.48 -4.10 45.75
C ALA A 432 3.30 -4.54 46.63
N ALA A 433 2.71 -3.62 47.41
CA ALA A 433 1.52 -3.88 48.22
C ALA A 433 0.27 -4.22 47.37
N LEU A 434 0.24 -3.82 46.10
CA LEU A 434 -0.79 -4.20 45.13
C LEU A 434 -0.52 -5.57 44.47
N GLY A 435 0.54 -6.27 44.88
CA GLY A 435 0.94 -7.56 44.31
C GLY A 435 1.70 -7.46 42.98
N ALA A 436 2.10 -6.24 42.58
CA ALA A 436 2.83 -5.99 41.35
C ALA A 436 4.34 -6.24 41.51
N GLY A 437 4.99 -6.69 40.44
CA GLY A 437 6.45 -6.78 40.39
C GLY A 437 7.09 -5.40 40.16
N PHE A 438 8.19 -5.12 40.84
CA PHE A 438 8.92 -3.85 40.72
C PHE A 438 10.39 -4.13 40.40
N HIS A 439 10.86 -3.64 39.26
CA HIS A 439 12.22 -3.88 38.77
C HIS A 439 12.92 -2.58 38.38
N PRO A 440 13.83 -2.05 39.22
CA PRO A 440 14.66 -0.90 38.85
C PRO A 440 15.44 -1.16 37.56
N LEU A 441 15.47 -0.18 36.66
CA LEU A 441 16.23 -0.25 35.42
C LEU A 441 17.60 0.42 35.59
N ASN A 442 18.62 -0.15 34.94
CA ASN A 442 19.96 0.42 34.93
C ASN A 442 20.04 1.59 33.92
N THR A 443 19.41 2.70 34.26
CA THR A 443 19.42 3.95 33.49
C THR A 443 19.99 5.08 34.32
N SER A 444 20.66 6.03 33.66
CA SER A 444 21.29 7.18 34.32
C SER A 444 20.34 8.37 34.54
N GLY A 445 19.13 8.31 33.98
CA GLY A 445 18.17 9.41 34.00
C GLY A 445 16.73 8.94 33.79
N ALA A 446 15.82 9.89 33.99
CA ALA A 446 14.37 9.70 33.84
C ALA A 446 13.96 9.91 32.37
N PHE A 447 14.29 8.97 31.48
CA PHE A 447 13.98 9.07 30.05
C PHE A 447 12.47 9.00 29.77
N HIS A 448 12.02 9.56 28.64
CA HIS A 448 10.60 9.59 28.25
C HIS A 448 9.69 10.20 29.33
N SER A 449 10.12 11.33 29.89
CA SER A 449 9.40 12.02 30.96
C SER A 449 9.59 13.54 30.83
N ARG A 450 8.88 14.29 31.66
CA ARG A 450 9.03 15.74 31.80
C ARG A 450 10.46 16.19 32.11
N TYR A 451 11.27 15.32 32.72
CA TYR A 451 12.66 15.63 33.06
C TYR A 451 13.57 15.77 31.83
N MET A 452 13.09 15.40 30.62
CA MET A 452 13.82 15.54 29.37
C MET A 452 13.43 16.78 28.54
N GLU A 453 12.63 17.72 29.06
CA GLU A 453 12.10 18.85 28.26
C GLU A 453 13.21 19.75 27.70
N ASP A 454 14.29 19.98 28.46
CA ASP A 454 15.46 20.73 27.98
C ASP A 454 16.17 20.01 26.84
N ALA A 455 16.38 18.70 26.98
CA ALA A 455 16.96 17.87 25.92
C ALA A 455 16.09 17.86 24.66
N LYS A 456 14.76 17.80 24.82
CA LYS A 456 13.79 17.87 23.71
C LYS A 456 13.89 19.21 22.96
N ARG A 457 13.95 20.33 23.67
CA ARG A 457 14.06 21.67 23.06
C ARG A 457 15.34 21.80 22.23
N GLU A 458 16.49 21.45 22.81
CA GLU A 458 17.79 21.48 22.10
C GLU A 458 17.80 20.49 20.92
N PHE A 459 17.21 19.31 21.09
CA PHE A 459 17.20 18.31 20.03
C PHE A 459 16.29 18.71 18.86
N ARG A 460 15.16 19.38 19.12
CA ARG A 460 14.28 19.91 18.08
C ARG A 460 15.01 20.88 17.15
N GLU A 461 15.78 21.81 17.74
CA GLU A 461 16.57 22.77 16.97
C GLU A 461 17.59 22.05 16.08
N TYR A 462 18.26 21.03 16.64
CA TYR A 462 19.21 20.21 15.89
C TYR A 462 18.54 19.43 14.74
N LEU A 463 17.38 18.81 14.99
CA LEU A 463 16.59 18.10 13.97
C LEU A 463 16.23 18.99 12.78
N GLY A 464 15.99 20.28 13.00
CA GLY A 464 15.65 21.25 11.95
C GLY A 464 16.74 21.46 10.89
N SER A 465 17.98 21.03 11.17
CA SER A 465 19.09 21.08 10.21
C SER A 465 19.16 19.90 9.24
N PHE A 466 18.33 18.87 9.44
CA PHE A 466 18.33 17.65 8.63
C PHE A 466 17.18 17.62 7.63
N ARG A 467 17.39 16.93 6.51
CA ARG A 467 16.35 16.63 5.52
C ARG A 467 16.01 15.15 5.59
N PHE A 468 14.71 14.87 5.56
CA PHE A 468 14.19 13.51 5.56
C PHE A 468 13.65 13.19 4.16
N ALA A 469 14.01 12.02 3.65
CA ALA A 469 13.45 11.50 2.41
C ALA A 469 12.12 10.79 2.66
N GLY A 470 11.41 10.42 1.59
CA GLY A 470 10.20 9.63 1.68
C GLY A 470 10.44 8.19 2.14
N PHE A 471 9.38 7.52 2.58
CA PHE A 471 9.44 6.16 3.11
C PHE A 471 9.29 5.10 2.02
N ARG A 472 10.17 4.09 2.04
CA ARG A 472 9.99 2.86 1.24
C ARG A 472 8.95 1.90 1.86
N CYS A 473 8.76 1.98 3.17
CA CYS A 473 7.75 1.26 3.93
C CYS A 473 7.30 2.10 5.14
N PRO A 474 6.05 1.99 5.62
CA PRO A 474 5.60 2.71 6.80
C PRO A 474 6.46 2.45 8.05
N VAL A 475 6.73 3.50 8.82
CA VAL A 475 7.42 3.43 10.12
C VAL A 475 6.44 3.78 11.23
N ILE A 476 6.31 2.94 12.26
CA ILE A 476 5.38 3.20 13.37
C ILE A 476 6.03 4.12 14.40
N ALA A 477 5.40 5.26 14.64
CA ALA A 477 5.83 6.26 15.60
C ALA A 477 5.54 5.83 17.05
N ASN A 478 6.52 5.98 17.93
CA ASN A 478 6.47 5.55 19.33
C ASN A 478 5.42 6.30 20.14
N VAL A 479 5.29 7.61 19.92
CA VAL A 479 4.39 8.48 20.68
C VAL A 479 2.95 8.44 20.20
N ASP A 480 2.72 8.07 18.94
CA ASP A 480 1.39 8.08 18.33
C ASP A 480 0.87 6.65 18.05
N ALA A 481 1.73 5.64 18.15
CA ALA A 481 1.46 4.24 17.79
C ALA A 481 0.85 4.05 16.38
N ARG A 482 1.16 4.97 15.46
CA ARG A 482 0.66 5.00 14.08
C ARG A 482 1.79 5.32 13.11
N PRO A 483 1.63 5.06 11.80
CA PRO A 483 2.63 5.41 10.82
C PRO A 483 3.02 6.90 10.85
N TYR A 484 4.31 7.17 10.67
CA TYR A 484 4.82 8.52 10.46
C TYR A 484 4.14 9.20 9.27
N ARG A 485 3.92 10.51 9.38
CA ARG A 485 3.69 11.40 8.25
C ARG A 485 4.99 12.14 7.95
N GLU A 486 5.36 12.24 6.67
CA GLU A 486 6.63 12.87 6.26
C GLU A 486 6.77 14.30 6.81
N SER A 487 5.69 15.08 6.76
CA SER A 487 5.65 16.46 7.27
C SER A 487 5.78 16.58 8.79
N ALA A 488 5.65 15.49 9.54
CA ALA A 488 5.63 15.49 11.00
C ALA A 488 6.88 14.91 11.65
N ILE A 489 7.86 14.39 10.89
CA ILE A 489 9.00 13.64 11.43
C ILE A 489 9.74 14.42 12.53
N VAL A 490 10.08 15.69 12.27
CA VAL A 490 10.80 16.56 13.24
C VAL A 490 9.99 16.77 14.52
N GLU A 491 8.68 17.00 14.40
CA GLU A 491 7.80 17.19 15.56
C GLU A 491 7.69 15.91 16.38
N THR A 492 7.45 14.78 15.71
CA THR A 492 7.27 13.47 16.34
C THR A 492 8.56 13.00 17.04
N LEU A 493 9.73 13.11 16.41
CA LEU A 493 11.02 12.75 17.03
C LEU A 493 11.38 13.65 18.22
N SER A 494 11.04 14.94 18.15
CA SER A 494 11.17 15.86 19.29
C SER A 494 10.27 15.43 20.44
N ARG A 495 8.97 15.21 20.18
CA ARG A 495 8.00 14.71 21.17
C ARG A 495 8.43 13.37 21.77
N GLN A 496 9.09 12.50 21.01
CA GLN A 496 9.56 11.19 21.46
C GLN A 496 10.47 11.25 22.69
N ILE A 497 11.26 12.30 22.86
CA ILE A 497 12.21 12.43 23.98
C ILE A 497 11.49 12.51 25.34
N THR A 498 10.32 13.16 25.38
CA THR A 498 9.52 13.35 26.61
C THR A 498 8.27 12.50 26.64
N GLY A 499 7.77 12.06 25.49
CA GLY A 499 6.55 11.27 25.36
C GLY A 499 6.77 9.78 25.64
N SER A 500 5.69 9.12 26.03
CA SER A 500 5.68 7.69 26.28
C SER A 500 5.91 6.89 24.99
N VAL A 501 6.55 5.73 25.11
CA VAL A 501 6.63 4.73 24.04
C VAL A 501 5.42 3.81 24.13
N HIS A 502 4.49 3.96 23.20
CA HIS A 502 3.27 3.16 23.08
C HIS A 502 3.54 1.84 22.32
N TRP A 503 4.47 1.03 22.82
CA TRP A 503 4.92 -0.19 22.14
C TRP A 503 3.83 -1.24 21.98
N LYS A 504 3.04 -1.48 23.04
CA LYS A 504 1.87 -2.38 23.00
C LYS A 504 0.96 -2.00 21.84
N GLU A 505 0.51 -0.75 21.82
CA GLU A 505 -0.40 -0.26 20.78
C GLU A 505 0.24 -0.28 19.38
N SER A 506 1.55 -0.02 19.28
CA SER A 506 2.28 -0.10 18.01
C SER A 506 2.26 -1.51 17.42
N ILE A 507 2.50 -2.54 18.24
CA ILE A 507 2.43 -3.94 17.81
C ILE A 507 1.00 -4.36 17.52
N GLU A 508 0.02 -3.96 18.34
CA GLU A 508 -1.38 -4.24 18.06
C GLU A 508 -1.86 -3.58 16.76
N TYR A 509 -1.39 -2.37 16.45
CA TYR A 509 -1.63 -1.75 15.15
C TYR A 509 -1.08 -2.63 14.02
N LEU A 510 0.18 -3.07 14.11
CA LEU A 510 0.79 -3.95 13.10
C LEU A 510 0.05 -5.28 12.95
N LEU A 511 -0.36 -5.92 14.05
CA LEU A 511 -1.18 -7.14 14.02
C LEU A 511 -2.53 -6.89 13.32
N ARG A 512 -3.19 -5.76 13.58
CA ARG A 512 -4.43 -5.35 12.87
C ARG A 512 -4.20 -5.06 11.39
N GLN A 513 -2.99 -4.66 10.98
CA GLN A 513 -2.63 -4.50 9.57
C GLN A 513 -2.28 -5.84 8.87
N GLY A 514 -2.40 -6.97 9.57
CA GLY A 514 -2.11 -8.29 8.99
C GLY A 514 -0.63 -8.69 9.06
N VAL A 515 0.20 -7.96 9.82
CA VAL A 515 1.59 -8.38 10.08
C VAL A 515 1.59 -9.69 10.88
N THR A 516 2.20 -10.71 10.29
CA THR A 516 2.23 -12.09 10.82
C THR A 516 3.62 -12.52 11.24
N ARG A 517 4.66 -11.85 10.73
CA ARG A 517 6.06 -12.14 11.05
C ARG A 517 6.75 -10.88 11.57
N PHE A 518 7.40 -11.00 12.72
CA PHE A 518 8.17 -9.94 13.34
C PHE A 518 9.61 -10.40 13.49
N GLU A 519 10.56 -9.60 12.99
CA GLU A 519 11.98 -9.91 13.06
C GLU A 519 12.71 -8.78 13.79
N GLU A 520 13.40 -9.12 14.89
CA GLU A 520 14.21 -8.18 15.65
C GLU A 520 15.57 -7.99 14.96
N ILE A 521 15.84 -6.77 14.50
CA ILE A 521 17.04 -6.39 13.76
C ILE A 521 18.00 -5.64 14.69
N GLY A 522 18.82 -6.39 15.41
CA GLY A 522 19.76 -5.84 16.38
C GLY A 522 20.25 -6.87 17.39
N PRO A 523 20.98 -6.45 18.43
CA PRO A 523 21.39 -7.33 19.50
C PRO A 523 20.22 -7.68 20.42
N GLY A 524 20.20 -8.91 20.95
CA GLY A 524 19.22 -9.35 21.94
C GLY A 524 17.93 -9.91 21.33
N GLU A 525 16.93 -10.10 22.19
CA GLU A 525 15.60 -10.68 21.86
C GLU A 525 14.49 -9.97 22.65
N VAL A 526 14.72 -8.70 23.02
CA VAL A 526 13.82 -7.98 23.93
C VAL A 526 12.48 -7.74 23.25
N LEU A 527 12.50 -7.31 21.98
CA LEU A 527 11.31 -7.00 21.23
C LEU A 527 10.57 -8.27 20.82
N THR A 528 11.27 -9.33 20.41
CA THR A 528 10.69 -10.65 20.13
C THR A 528 9.89 -11.15 21.33
N LYS A 529 10.45 -11.03 22.55
CA LYS A 529 9.74 -11.39 23.78
C LYS A 529 8.52 -10.49 23.99
N LEU A 530 8.65 -9.17 23.88
CA LEU A 530 7.51 -8.24 24.06
C LEU A 530 6.37 -8.52 23.07
N VAL A 531 6.69 -8.71 21.78
CA VAL A 531 5.71 -9.08 20.74
C VAL A 531 5.01 -10.38 21.11
N GLY A 532 5.74 -11.40 21.57
CA GLY A 532 5.16 -12.66 22.02
C GLY A 532 4.19 -12.51 23.19
N HIS A 533 4.42 -11.56 24.11
CA HIS A 533 3.50 -11.27 25.21
C HIS A 533 2.26 -10.53 24.71
N ILE A 534 2.43 -9.53 23.84
CA ILE A 534 1.32 -8.75 23.27
C ILE A 534 0.42 -9.66 22.42
N GLY A 535 0.99 -10.50 21.56
CA GLY A 535 0.25 -11.41 20.69
C GLY A 535 -0.60 -12.43 21.46
N LYS A 536 -0.17 -12.85 22.66
CA LYS A 536 -0.98 -13.73 23.53
C LYS A 536 -2.23 -13.06 24.10
N THR A 537 -2.15 -11.75 24.33
CA THR A 537 -3.26 -10.96 24.88
C THR A 537 -4.09 -10.26 23.82
N PHE A 538 -3.56 -10.14 22.60
CA PHE A 538 -4.23 -9.48 21.49
C PHE A 538 -5.47 -10.26 21.08
N ARG A 539 -6.61 -9.56 21.05
CA ARG A 539 -7.87 -10.06 20.51
C ARG A 539 -8.21 -9.17 19.32
N ALA A 540 -8.21 -9.74 18.12
CA ALA A 540 -8.59 -9.01 16.90
C ALA A 540 -10.01 -8.40 17.00
N GLU A 541 -10.86 -9.01 17.84
CA GLU A 541 -12.26 -8.65 18.06
C GLU A 541 -12.47 -7.52 19.10
N GLU A 542 -11.44 -7.11 19.87
CA GLU A 542 -11.55 -5.96 20.79
C GLU A 542 -11.14 -4.67 20.06
N VAL A 543 -12.03 -4.23 19.19
CA VAL A 543 -12.12 -2.85 18.71
C VAL A 543 -13.55 -2.39 18.99
N GLN A 544 -13.69 -1.28 19.72
CA GLN A 544 -14.88 -0.45 19.57
C GLN A 544 -14.95 -0.08 18.09
N GLU A 545 -15.78 -0.80 17.34
CA GLU A 545 -16.04 -0.55 15.93
C GLU A 545 -16.21 0.96 15.71
N GLU A 546 -15.31 1.56 14.93
CA GLU A 546 -15.79 2.50 13.93
C GLU A 546 -16.75 1.69 13.05
N ARG A 547 -18.03 1.74 13.39
CA ARG A 547 -19.08 0.97 12.73
C ARG A 547 -19.07 1.34 11.25
N THR A 548 -18.64 0.40 10.42
CA THR A 548 -18.83 0.49 8.99
C THR A 548 -20.32 0.37 8.71
N PHE A 549 -20.93 1.47 8.27
CA PHE A 549 -22.30 1.47 7.76
C PHE A 549 -22.24 1.06 6.29
N GLU A 550 -23.08 0.12 5.87
CA GLU A 550 -23.14 -0.37 4.48
C GLU A 550 -23.72 0.70 3.53
N SER A 551 -24.38 1.74 4.07
CA SER A 551 -24.85 2.90 3.31
C SER A 551 -24.88 4.20 4.12
N VAL A 552 -24.94 5.35 3.42
CA VAL A 552 -25.02 6.69 4.04
C VAL A 552 -26.32 6.85 4.82
N GLU A 553 -27.40 6.23 4.36
CA GLU A 553 -28.71 6.20 5.00
C GLU A 553 -28.67 5.44 6.32
N GLN A 554 -28.04 4.26 6.37
CA GLN A 554 -27.87 3.50 7.61
C GLN A 554 -27.08 4.31 8.66
N ARG A 555 -26.08 5.09 8.22
CA ARG A 555 -25.30 5.98 9.08
C ARG A 555 -26.14 7.11 9.65
N ILE A 556 -26.96 7.75 8.82
CA ILE A 556 -27.89 8.82 9.23
C ILE A 556 -28.90 8.29 10.24
N ASP A 557 -29.51 7.13 9.96
CA ASP A 557 -30.51 6.51 10.84
C ASP A 557 -29.89 6.14 12.19
N HIS A 558 -28.67 5.61 12.18
CA HIS A 558 -27.96 5.29 13.41
C HIS A 558 -27.66 6.54 14.25
N TRP A 559 -27.14 7.59 13.62
CA TRP A 559 -26.86 8.85 14.31
C TRP A 559 -28.12 9.42 14.94
N ASN A 560 -29.21 9.50 14.18
CA ASN A 560 -30.48 10.06 14.64
C ASN A 560 -31.13 9.25 15.76
N LYS A 561 -30.91 7.93 15.77
CA LYS A 561 -31.36 7.05 16.85
C LYS A 561 -30.53 7.22 18.13
N THR A 562 -29.25 7.57 17.99
CA THR A 562 -28.28 7.59 19.10
C THR A 562 -28.17 8.97 19.74
N TYR A 563 -28.25 10.03 18.94
CA TYR A 563 -28.01 11.41 19.35
C TYR A 563 -29.21 12.29 19.00
N PRO A 564 -30.04 12.70 19.98
CA PRO A 564 -31.17 13.57 19.71
C PRO A 564 -30.73 14.98 19.29
N ILE A 565 -31.65 15.74 18.68
CA ILE A 565 -31.48 17.18 18.44
C ILE A 565 -31.17 17.87 19.79
N GLY A 566 -30.18 18.76 19.81
CA GLY A 566 -29.67 19.37 21.04
C GLY A 566 -28.41 18.71 21.59
N THR A 567 -27.86 17.70 20.90
CA THR A 567 -26.60 17.05 21.32
C THR A 567 -25.43 18.02 21.16
N LYS A 568 -24.61 18.14 22.22
CA LYS A 568 -23.37 18.91 22.17
C LYS A 568 -22.29 18.13 21.44
N VAL A 569 -21.64 18.75 20.48
CA VAL A 569 -20.68 18.13 19.58
C VAL A 569 -19.43 19.01 19.43
N ARG A 570 -18.30 18.41 19.10
CA ARG A 570 -17.11 19.08 18.58
C ARG A 570 -17.05 18.83 17.08
N VAL A 571 -16.72 19.86 16.30
CA VAL A 571 -16.61 19.74 14.84
C VAL A 571 -15.17 19.99 14.42
N LYS A 572 -14.66 19.14 13.54
CA LYS A 572 -13.29 19.26 13.02
C LYS A 572 -13.11 20.62 12.32
N GLY A 573 -12.11 21.38 12.75
CA GLY A 573 -11.83 22.72 12.21
C GLY A 573 -12.75 23.84 12.71
N TYR A 574 -13.58 23.61 13.73
CA TYR A 574 -14.37 24.64 14.40
C TYR A 574 -14.01 24.73 15.89
N ASP A 575 -13.71 25.94 16.36
CA ASP A 575 -13.33 26.17 17.76
C ASP A 575 -14.56 26.26 18.68
N GLY A 576 -14.63 25.34 19.65
CA GLY A 576 -15.66 25.30 20.69
C GLY A 576 -16.79 24.28 20.43
N PRO A 577 -17.56 23.94 21.48
CA PRO A 577 -18.69 23.02 21.36
C PRO A 577 -19.85 23.67 20.61
N LEU A 578 -20.44 22.93 19.67
CA LEU A 578 -21.68 23.27 18.99
C LEU A 578 -22.83 22.39 19.46
N GLU A 579 -24.07 22.77 19.15
CA GLU A 579 -25.28 22.03 19.50
C GLU A 579 -26.05 21.69 18.22
N THR A 580 -26.46 20.43 18.05
CA THR A 580 -27.22 20.01 16.87
C THR A 580 -28.60 20.67 16.82
N ARG A 581 -28.97 21.25 15.67
CA ARG A 581 -30.26 21.91 15.42
C ARG A 581 -31.27 21.00 14.73
N THR A 582 -30.79 20.04 13.94
CA THR A 582 -31.61 19.09 13.20
C THR A 582 -31.12 17.68 13.44
N SER A 583 -31.95 16.69 13.07
CA SER A 583 -31.46 15.36 12.76
C SER A 583 -30.44 15.42 11.63
N ALA A 584 -29.53 14.44 11.55
CA ALA A 584 -28.72 14.20 10.37
C ALA A 584 -29.64 13.85 9.18
N ILE A 585 -29.27 14.28 7.99
CA ILE A 585 -30.05 14.10 6.75
C ILE A 585 -29.13 13.75 5.59
N LEU A 586 -29.71 13.17 4.53
CA LEU A 586 -29.02 12.93 3.27
C LEU A 586 -29.14 14.19 2.39
N LEU A 587 -28.00 14.77 2.04
CA LEU A 587 -27.90 15.86 1.07
C LEU A 587 -27.28 15.36 -0.23
N PHE A 588 -27.79 15.87 -1.35
CA PHE A 588 -27.30 15.58 -2.70
C PHE A 588 -27.28 14.09 -3.08
N GLY A 589 -28.04 13.24 -2.37
CA GLY A 589 -28.17 11.80 -2.63
C GLY A 589 -26.95 10.96 -2.24
N HIS A 590 -25.93 11.52 -1.58
CA HIS A 590 -24.73 10.77 -1.20
C HIS A 590 -23.99 11.31 0.03
N ARG A 591 -24.41 12.42 0.64
CA ARG A 591 -23.70 13.06 1.75
C ARG A 591 -24.56 13.09 3.01
N ALA A 592 -24.07 12.52 4.12
CA ALA A 592 -24.70 12.69 5.42
C ALA A 592 -24.32 14.05 6.00
N ALA A 593 -25.31 14.86 6.36
CA ALA A 593 -25.10 16.21 6.84
C ALA A 593 -25.98 16.53 8.05
N ILE A 594 -25.51 17.44 8.91
CA ILE A 594 -26.25 17.90 10.09
C ILE A 594 -26.08 19.40 10.30
N TYR A 595 -27.15 20.07 10.72
CA TYR A 595 -27.14 21.51 10.98
C TYR A 595 -26.92 21.80 12.46
N MET A 596 -26.15 22.85 12.75
CA MET A 596 -25.87 23.29 14.13
C MET A 596 -26.65 24.56 14.48
N LYS A 597 -26.87 24.77 15.77
CA LYS A 597 -27.48 25.98 16.33
C LYS A 597 -26.52 27.14 16.15
N ASN A 598 -27.04 28.30 15.73
CA ASN A 598 -26.27 29.53 15.48
C ASN A 598 -25.15 29.41 14.44
N TYR A 599 -25.20 28.41 13.55
CA TYR A 599 -24.30 28.26 12.42
C TYR A 599 -25.09 28.28 11.10
N ASN A 600 -24.69 29.14 10.16
CA ASN A 600 -25.34 29.25 8.85
C ASN A 600 -24.70 28.28 7.86
N GLY A 601 -25.07 27.00 7.96
CA GLY A 601 -24.59 25.95 7.09
C GLY A 601 -24.82 24.56 7.69
N TYR A 602 -24.35 23.53 7.00
CA TYR A 602 -24.31 22.16 7.51
C TYR A 602 -22.85 21.72 7.66
N PHE A 603 -22.63 20.71 8.49
CA PHE A 603 -21.38 19.97 8.55
C PHE A 603 -21.58 18.56 8.01
N ASP A 604 -20.54 18.00 7.40
CA ASP A 604 -20.53 16.57 7.10
C ASP A 604 -20.56 15.80 8.41
N LEU A 605 -21.35 14.73 8.47
CA LEU A 605 -21.52 13.96 9.69
C LEU A 605 -20.20 13.35 10.18
N ASP A 606 -19.26 13.09 9.25
CA ASP A 606 -17.93 12.53 9.55
C ASP A 606 -17.00 13.53 10.28
N ASP A 607 -17.31 14.82 10.21
CA ASP A 607 -16.55 15.87 10.90
C ASP A 607 -17.11 16.18 12.31
N VAL A 608 -18.20 15.52 12.72
CA VAL A 608 -18.94 15.83 13.95
C VAL A 608 -18.75 14.74 15.00
N MET A 609 -18.16 15.10 16.13
CA MET A 609 -17.92 14.20 17.26
C MET A 609 -18.82 14.56 18.46
N PRO A 610 -19.69 13.67 18.95
CA PRO A 610 -20.51 13.94 20.13
C PRO A 610 -19.62 14.06 21.37
N LEU A 611 -19.85 15.09 22.18
CA LEU A 611 -19.22 15.20 23.48
C LEU A 611 -19.98 14.26 24.43
N ALA A 612 -19.27 13.35 25.09
CA ALA A 612 -19.87 12.42 26.04
C ALA A 612 -20.74 13.18 27.04
N ARG A 613 -21.93 12.63 27.35
CA ARG A 613 -22.80 13.20 28.39
C ARG A 613 -22.00 13.22 29.70
N ALA A 614 -21.97 14.38 30.34
CA ALA A 614 -21.53 14.50 31.73
C ALA A 614 -22.45 13.68 32.65
#